data_AF-A0A067NU81-F1
#
_entry.id   AF-A0A067NU81-F1
#
_cell.length_a   1.000
_cell.length_b   1.000
_cell.length_c   1.000
_cell.angle_alpha   90.00
_cell.angle_beta   90.00
_cell.angle_gamma   90.00
#
_symmetry.space_group_name_H-M   'P 1'
#
loop_
_entity.id
_entity.type
_entity.pdbx_description
1 polymer ?
#
loop_
_entity_poly.entity_id
_entity_poly.type
_entity_poly.pdbx_seq_one_letter_code
_entity_poly.pdbx_strand_id
1 'polypeptide(L)'
;VKPGGESLIAAGSWCPGKNELAAIRANILRNPNRLRQVISEPEFVRWFGAAERPADGERSNIFGMEDELKVAPKGIDKNHKDIDLLKCRSFAVVHRFLDNEVLDPEFKNKLADLARVMMPFVHCLNDMMTVPPDDDDGDEDQDEQGSGQGSE
;
A
#
# COMPACT_ATOMS: atom_id res chain seq x y z
N VAL A 1 5.06 17.75 -12.46
CA VAL A 1 5.44 17.54 -13.89
C VAL A 1 6.95 17.52 -13.97
N LYS A 2 7.53 16.47 -14.57
CA LYS A 2 8.96 16.30 -14.78
C LYS A 2 9.18 15.89 -16.25
N PRO A 3 10.04 16.60 -17.02
CA PRO A 3 10.37 16.22 -18.39
C PRO A 3 11.10 14.87 -18.47
N GLY A 4 11.11 14.24 -19.65
CA GLY A 4 11.77 12.97 -19.90
C GLY A 4 10.88 11.75 -19.66
N GLY A 5 9.56 11.91 -19.70
CA GLY A 5 8.60 10.83 -19.42
C GLY A 5 8.57 10.42 -17.94
N GLU A 6 9.03 11.31 -17.06
CA GLU A 6 9.08 11.08 -15.62
C GLU A 6 7.93 11.76 -14.86
N SER A 7 6.99 12.36 -15.59
CA SER A 7 5.74 12.85 -14.99
C SER A 7 4.90 11.67 -14.54
N LEU A 8 4.38 11.72 -13.32
CA LEU A 8 3.58 10.64 -12.76
C LEU A 8 2.44 11.19 -11.90
N ILE A 9 1.44 10.34 -11.70
CA ILE A 9 0.50 10.43 -10.60
C ILE A 9 0.56 9.13 -9.80
N ALA A 10 0.47 9.26 -8.49
CA ALA A 10 0.45 8.14 -7.56
C ALA A 10 -0.69 8.31 -6.56
N ALA A 11 -1.23 7.20 -6.07
CA ALA A 11 -2.27 7.20 -5.06
C ALA A 11 -2.15 5.98 -4.15
N GLY A 12 -2.63 6.12 -2.92
CA GLY A 12 -2.64 5.07 -1.91
C GLY A 12 -1.74 5.39 -0.73
N SER A 13 -1.25 4.35 -0.07
CA SER A 13 -0.40 4.43 1.12
C SER A 13 0.98 3.86 0.83
N TRP A 14 1.97 4.73 0.75
CA TRP A 14 3.37 4.39 0.52
C TRP A 14 4.12 4.33 1.85
N CYS A 15 4.71 3.17 2.16
CA CYS A 15 5.38 2.92 3.44
C CYS A 15 4.63 3.51 4.66
N PRO A 16 3.35 3.15 4.90
CA PRO A 16 2.62 3.57 6.09
C PRO A 16 3.38 3.26 7.37
N GLY A 17 3.08 4.02 8.43
CA GLY A 17 3.60 3.76 9.77
C GLY A 17 3.21 2.36 10.27
N LYS A 18 3.91 1.88 11.31
CA LYS A 18 3.69 0.55 11.90
C LYS A 18 2.20 0.31 12.23
N ASN A 19 1.55 1.29 12.86
CA ASN A 19 0.16 1.18 13.32
C ASN A 19 -0.83 1.18 12.15
N GLU A 20 -0.63 2.04 11.15
CA GLU A 20 -1.46 2.10 9.95
C GLU A 20 -1.37 0.80 9.14
N LEU A 21 -0.14 0.28 8.97
CA LEU A 21 0.08 -0.98 8.26
C LEU A 21 -0.54 -2.18 9.02
N ALA A 22 -0.48 -2.17 10.35
CA ALA A 22 -1.16 -3.16 11.18
C ALA A 22 -2.69 -3.07 11.03
N ALA A 23 -3.24 -1.86 11.08
CA ALA A 23 -4.68 -1.61 10.89
C ALA A 23 -5.17 -2.07 9.51
N ILE A 24 -4.41 -1.80 8.44
CA ILE A 24 -4.70 -2.29 7.09
C ILE A 24 -4.73 -3.83 7.07
N ARG A 25 -3.70 -4.49 7.63
CA ARG A 25 -3.64 -5.97 7.66
C ARG A 25 -4.78 -6.58 8.48
N ALA A 26 -5.12 -6.00 9.63
CA ALA A 26 -6.25 -6.45 10.45
C ALA A 26 -7.58 -6.34 9.69
N ASN A 27 -7.80 -5.23 8.98
CA ASN A 27 -8.97 -5.05 8.12
C ASN A 27 -9.03 -6.06 6.97
N ILE A 28 -7.90 -6.34 6.33
CA ILE A 28 -7.80 -7.36 5.26
C ILE A 28 -8.15 -8.75 5.81
N LEU A 29 -7.61 -9.12 6.98
CA LEU A 29 -7.94 -10.40 7.64
C LEU A 29 -9.43 -10.52 7.97
N ARG A 30 -10.06 -9.43 8.40
CA ARG A 30 -11.49 -9.39 8.72
C ARG A 30 -12.37 -9.46 7.48
N ASN A 31 -12.09 -8.62 6.47
CA ASN A 31 -12.87 -8.56 5.25
C ASN A 31 -12.07 -7.91 4.09
N PRO A 32 -11.48 -8.70 3.18
CA PRO A 32 -10.72 -8.18 2.04
C PRO A 32 -11.62 -7.73 0.88
N ASN A 33 -12.92 -8.05 0.90
CA ASN A 33 -13.78 -8.02 -0.28
C ASN A 33 -13.88 -6.62 -0.90
N ARG A 34 -13.99 -5.57 -0.08
CA ARG A 34 -14.07 -4.19 -0.57
C ARG A 34 -12.80 -3.78 -1.32
N LEU A 35 -11.63 -4.09 -0.75
CA LEU A 35 -10.35 -3.78 -1.38
C LEU A 35 -10.19 -4.60 -2.67
N ARG A 36 -10.47 -5.90 -2.62
CA ARG A 36 -10.44 -6.81 -3.79
C ARG A 36 -11.34 -6.32 -4.92
N GLN A 37 -12.56 -5.89 -4.60
CA GLN A 37 -13.48 -5.34 -5.58
C GLN A 37 -12.88 -4.11 -6.26
N VAL A 38 -12.42 -3.13 -5.49
CA VAL A 38 -11.85 -1.88 -6.01
C VAL A 38 -10.65 -2.15 -6.93
N ILE A 39 -9.73 -3.02 -6.54
CA ILE A 39 -8.51 -3.30 -7.33
C ILE A 39 -8.77 -4.21 -8.53
N SER A 40 -9.96 -4.81 -8.61
CA SER A 40 -10.42 -5.64 -9.73
C SER A 40 -11.33 -4.88 -10.71
N GLU A 41 -11.71 -3.64 -10.41
CA GLU A 41 -12.56 -2.83 -11.28
C GLU A 41 -11.91 -2.66 -12.66
N PRO A 42 -12.64 -2.83 -13.78
CA PRO A 42 -12.05 -2.82 -15.13
C PRO A 42 -11.25 -1.55 -15.44
N GLU A 43 -11.69 -0.39 -14.96
CA GLU A 43 -10.96 0.86 -15.13
C GLU A 43 -9.68 0.92 -14.30
N PHE A 44 -9.71 0.39 -13.07
CA PHE A 44 -8.53 0.30 -12.22
C PHE A 44 -7.48 -0.59 -12.90
N VAL A 45 -7.89 -1.77 -13.36
CA VAL A 45 -7.03 -2.72 -14.06
C VAL A 45 -6.49 -2.14 -15.37
N ARG A 46 -7.31 -1.38 -16.11
CA ARG A 46 -6.88 -0.70 -17.33
C ARG A 46 -5.71 0.25 -17.08
N TRP A 47 -5.70 0.95 -15.94
CA TRP A 47 -4.71 1.98 -15.65
C TRP A 47 -3.48 1.48 -14.91
N PHE A 48 -3.64 0.49 -14.03
CA PHE A 48 -2.60 0.03 -13.10
C PHE A 48 -2.20 -1.43 -13.29
N GLY A 49 -2.88 -2.17 -14.18
CA GLY A 49 -2.71 -3.61 -14.33
C GLY A 49 -3.55 -4.42 -13.33
N ALA A 50 -3.61 -5.73 -13.56
CA ALA A 50 -4.30 -6.63 -12.64
C ALA A 50 -3.51 -6.73 -11.33
N ALA A 51 -4.21 -6.66 -10.20
CA ALA A 51 -3.61 -6.79 -8.87
C ALA A 51 -3.34 -8.27 -8.52
N GLU A 52 -2.45 -8.87 -9.31
CA GLU A 52 -2.05 -10.26 -9.21
C GLU A 52 -0.57 -10.37 -8.86
N ARG A 53 -0.15 -11.54 -8.39
CA ARG A 53 1.28 -11.76 -8.16
C ARG A 53 2.04 -11.74 -9.48
N PRO A 54 3.16 -11.01 -9.57
CA PRO A 54 4.02 -11.03 -10.73
C PRO A 54 4.51 -12.44 -11.06
N ALA A 55 4.87 -12.66 -12.33
CA ALA A 55 5.45 -13.92 -12.78
C ALA A 55 6.78 -14.22 -12.08
N ASP A 56 7.15 -15.51 -12.03
CA ASP A 56 8.34 -16.01 -11.33
C ASP A 56 9.60 -15.20 -11.67
N GLY A 57 10.16 -14.54 -10.65
CA GLY A 57 11.42 -13.78 -10.74
C GLY A 57 11.26 -12.28 -10.50
N GLU A 58 10.07 -11.71 -10.64
CA GLU A 58 9.81 -10.32 -10.30
C GLU A 58 9.59 -10.13 -8.79
N ARG A 59 10.21 -9.09 -8.22
CA ARG A 59 10.17 -8.80 -6.78
C ARG A 59 9.21 -7.65 -6.44
N SER A 60 8.17 -7.45 -7.25
CA SER A 60 7.11 -6.51 -6.96
C SER A 60 5.96 -7.17 -6.20
N ASN A 61 5.28 -6.40 -5.37
CA ASN A 61 3.99 -6.78 -4.81
C ASN A 61 2.89 -6.63 -5.87
N ILE A 62 1.64 -6.95 -5.53
CA ILE A 62 0.51 -6.92 -6.48
C ILE A 62 0.17 -5.51 -7.03
N PHE A 63 0.78 -4.46 -6.51
CA PHE A 63 0.66 -3.08 -6.99
C PHE A 63 1.89 -2.59 -7.77
N GLY A 64 2.86 -3.47 -8.04
CA GLY A 64 4.08 -3.14 -8.79
C GLY A 64 5.23 -2.61 -7.93
N MET A 65 5.15 -2.74 -6.60
CA MET A 65 6.10 -2.15 -5.66
C MET A 65 7.12 -3.15 -5.13
N GLU A 66 8.41 -2.81 -5.12
CA GLU A 66 9.50 -3.71 -4.70
C GLU A 66 9.70 -3.81 -3.17
N ASP A 67 8.61 -3.86 -2.41
CA ASP A 67 8.65 -3.80 -0.94
C ASP A 67 7.96 -4.96 -0.23
N GLU A 68 7.57 -6.00 -0.98
CA GLU A 68 6.90 -7.17 -0.42
C GLU A 68 7.78 -7.90 0.63
N LEU A 69 7.14 -8.36 1.70
CA LEU A 69 7.79 -9.25 2.66
C LEU A 69 8.21 -10.57 2.00
N LYS A 70 9.35 -11.13 2.40
CA LYS A 70 9.78 -12.46 1.93
C LYS A 70 8.96 -13.59 2.55
N VAL A 71 8.52 -13.40 3.79
CA VAL A 71 7.77 -14.38 4.59
C VAL A 71 6.42 -13.79 5.01
N ALA A 72 5.50 -14.65 5.44
CA ALA A 72 4.25 -14.20 6.03
C ALA A 72 4.50 -13.33 7.27
N PRO A 73 3.69 -12.29 7.53
CA PRO A 73 3.77 -11.55 8.78
C PRO A 73 3.56 -12.47 10.00
N LYS A 74 4.07 -12.04 11.17
CA LYS A 74 3.91 -12.79 12.43
C LYS A 74 2.43 -13.07 12.69
N GLY A 75 2.09 -14.31 13.02
CA GLY A 75 0.71 -14.72 13.35
C GLY A 75 -0.20 -15.01 12.14
N ILE A 76 0.29 -14.88 10.90
CA ILE A 76 -0.49 -15.14 9.69
C ILE A 76 0.00 -16.43 9.03
N ASP A 77 -0.94 -17.31 8.66
CA ASP A 77 -0.63 -18.54 7.93
C ASP A 77 -0.03 -18.21 6.55
N LYS A 78 1.08 -18.88 6.20
CA LYS A 78 1.76 -18.69 4.90
C LYS A 78 0.90 -19.04 3.68
N ASN A 79 -0.15 -19.84 3.88
CA ASN A 79 -1.11 -20.28 2.87
C ASN A 79 -2.44 -19.51 2.98
N HIS A 80 -2.50 -18.41 3.71
CA HIS A 80 -3.70 -17.58 3.78
C HIS A 80 -4.13 -17.14 2.37
N LYS A 81 -5.44 -17.17 2.08
CA LYS A 81 -5.98 -16.84 0.75
C LYS A 81 -5.60 -15.44 0.26
N ASP A 82 -5.44 -14.49 1.19
CA ASP A 82 -5.05 -13.09 0.94
C ASP A 82 -3.59 -12.80 1.27
N ILE A 83 -2.72 -13.82 1.24
CA ILE A 83 -1.31 -13.66 1.63
C ILE A 83 -0.56 -12.66 0.75
N ASP A 84 -0.95 -12.52 -0.51
CA ASP A 84 -0.46 -11.53 -1.47
C ASP A 84 -0.66 -10.09 -0.98
N LEU A 85 -1.86 -9.78 -0.47
CA LEU A 85 -2.15 -8.49 0.16
C LEU A 85 -1.43 -8.33 1.50
N LEU A 86 -1.40 -9.38 2.32
CA LEU A 86 -0.87 -9.31 3.68
C LEU A 86 0.66 -9.13 3.72
N LYS A 87 1.37 -9.60 2.68
CA LYS A 87 2.82 -9.41 2.53
C LYS A 87 3.22 -8.05 1.96
N CYS A 88 2.27 -7.26 1.43
CA CYS A 88 2.55 -5.90 0.98
C CYS A 88 3.04 -5.00 2.13
N ARG A 89 3.97 -4.09 1.82
CA ARG A 89 4.36 -2.99 2.73
C ARG A 89 3.79 -1.65 2.28
N SER A 90 3.63 -1.43 0.98
CA SER A 90 2.90 -0.31 0.41
C SER A 90 1.68 -0.79 -0.35
N PHE A 91 0.60 -0.02 -0.22
CA PHE A 91 -0.63 -0.15 -0.98
C PHE A 91 -0.76 1.08 -1.85
N ALA A 92 0.10 1.17 -2.88
CA ALA A 92 0.21 2.37 -3.71
C ALA A 92 0.30 1.97 -5.18
N VAL A 93 -0.39 2.73 -6.03
CA VAL A 93 -0.33 2.58 -7.49
C VAL A 93 0.28 3.82 -8.11
N VAL A 94 0.97 3.64 -9.23
CA VAL A 94 1.67 4.70 -9.95
C VAL A 94 1.34 4.59 -11.44
N HIS A 95 0.95 5.71 -12.05
CA HIS A 95 0.86 5.85 -13.49
C HIS A 95 1.84 6.92 -13.97
N ARG A 96 2.65 6.58 -14.96
CA ARG A 96 3.63 7.49 -15.58
C ARG A 96 3.08 7.99 -16.91
N PHE A 97 3.28 9.27 -17.17
CA PHE A 97 2.87 9.94 -18.39
C PHE A 97 4.09 10.22 -19.26
N LEU A 98 3.91 10.05 -20.57
CA LEU A 98 4.86 10.52 -21.56
C LEU A 98 4.77 12.05 -21.68
N ASP A 99 5.86 12.70 -22.09
CA ASP A 99 5.90 14.16 -22.21
C ASP A 99 4.84 14.72 -23.18
N ASN A 100 4.55 13.99 -24.27
CA ASN A 100 3.52 14.37 -25.22
C ASN A 100 2.10 14.30 -24.61
N GLU A 101 1.84 13.35 -23.71
CA GLU A 101 0.55 13.24 -23.02
C GLU A 101 0.36 14.38 -22.03
N VAL A 102 1.42 14.84 -21.38
CA VAL A 102 1.37 15.97 -20.43
C VAL A 102 1.12 17.30 -21.14
N LEU A 103 1.66 17.44 -22.37
CA LEU A 103 1.47 18.64 -23.20
C LEU A 103 0.16 18.63 -23.97
N ASP A 104 -0.59 17.54 -23.94
CA ASP A 104 -1.88 17.42 -24.61
C ASP A 104 -2.91 18.40 -23.99
N PRO A 105 -3.70 19.14 -24.81
CA PRO A 105 -4.74 20.04 -24.29
C PRO A 105 -5.74 19.35 -23.36
N GLU A 106 -6.00 18.05 -23.59
CA GLU A 106 -6.93 17.22 -22.82
C GLU A 106 -6.27 16.53 -21.62
N PHE A 107 -4.99 16.80 -21.34
CA PHE A 107 -4.27 16.18 -20.21
C PHE A 107 -5.00 16.34 -18.88
N LYS A 108 -5.63 17.50 -18.66
CA LYS A 108 -6.42 17.76 -17.45
C LYS A 108 -7.62 16.82 -17.32
N ASN A 109 -8.28 16.50 -18.43
CA ASN A 109 -9.41 15.56 -18.46
C ASN A 109 -8.92 14.14 -18.17
N LYS A 110 -7.81 13.72 -18.79
CA LYS A 110 -7.15 12.44 -18.49
C LYS A 110 -6.76 12.33 -17.01
N LEU A 111 -6.22 13.39 -16.43
CA LEU A 111 -5.86 13.44 -15.01
C LEU A 111 -7.08 13.35 -14.10
N ALA A 112 -8.18 14.04 -14.46
CA ALA A 112 -9.43 13.98 -13.72
C ALA A 112 -10.06 12.58 -13.75
N ASP A 113 -10.05 11.91 -14.90
CA ASP A 113 -10.54 10.55 -15.03
C ASP A 113 -9.70 9.56 -14.21
N LEU A 114 -8.38 9.70 -14.26
CA LEU A 114 -7.49 8.86 -13.47
C LEU A 114 -7.69 9.08 -11.96
N ALA A 115 -7.87 10.35 -11.54
CA ALA A 115 -8.20 10.69 -10.15
C ALA A 115 -9.53 10.08 -9.69
N ARG A 116 -10.55 10.03 -10.55
CA ARG A 116 -11.83 9.34 -10.26
C ARG A 116 -11.62 7.85 -10.06
N VAL A 117 -10.79 7.21 -10.87
CA VAL A 117 -10.48 5.77 -10.73
C VAL A 117 -9.69 5.47 -9.46
N MET A 118 -8.76 6.35 -9.05
CA MET A 118 -7.96 6.16 -7.83
C MET A 118 -8.75 6.46 -6.54
N MET A 119 -9.80 7.28 -6.61
CA MET A 119 -10.54 7.76 -5.45
C MET A 119 -11.13 6.64 -4.58
N PRO A 120 -11.85 5.62 -5.11
CA PRO A 120 -12.33 4.50 -4.31
C PRO A 120 -11.23 3.72 -3.59
N PHE A 121 -10.05 3.59 -4.21
CA PHE A 121 -8.90 2.92 -3.63
C PHE A 121 -8.35 3.69 -2.43
N VAL A 122 -8.16 5.01 -2.59
CA VAL A 122 -7.70 5.89 -1.49
C VAL A 122 -8.70 5.89 -0.34
N HIS A 123 -10.00 6.00 -0.61
CA HIS A 123 -11.02 5.95 0.45
C HIS A 123 -11.04 4.61 1.17
N CYS A 124 -10.91 3.49 0.43
CA CYS A 124 -10.85 2.17 1.05
C CYS A 124 -9.66 2.06 2.02
N LEU A 125 -8.48 2.55 1.63
CA LEU A 125 -7.30 2.52 2.49
C LEU A 125 -7.45 3.44 3.71
N ASN A 126 -7.98 4.65 3.53
CA ASN A 126 -8.21 5.59 4.63
C ASN A 126 -9.17 5.01 5.67
N ASP A 127 -10.25 4.35 5.24
CA ASP A 127 -11.19 3.69 6.14
C ASP A 127 -10.53 2.51 6.89
N MET A 128 -9.58 1.82 6.28
CA MET A 128 -8.83 0.73 6.94
C MET A 128 -7.81 1.23 7.96
N MET A 129 -7.25 2.44 7.78
CA MET A 129 -6.25 3.02 8.68
C MET A 129 -6.85 3.74 9.90
N THR A 130 -8.11 4.16 9.82
CA THR A 130 -8.78 4.97 10.85
C THR A 130 -9.43 4.16 11.97
N VAL A 131 -9.59 2.84 11.80
CA VAL A 131 -10.06 1.95 12.86
C VAL A 131 -8.84 1.52 13.67
N PRO A 132 -8.72 1.94 14.95
CA PRO A 132 -7.61 1.49 15.77
C PRO A 132 -7.61 -0.04 15.81
N PRO A 133 -6.46 -0.70 15.71
CA PRO A 133 -6.37 -2.05 16.26
C PRO A 133 -6.75 -1.92 17.73
N ASP A 134 -7.71 -2.71 18.20
CA ASP A 134 -7.95 -2.82 19.63
C ASP A 134 -6.59 -3.13 20.27
N ASP A 135 -6.12 -2.24 21.14
CA ASP A 135 -4.83 -2.32 21.81
C ASP A 135 -4.79 -3.63 22.59
N ASP A 136 -4.13 -4.65 22.03
CA ASP A 136 -3.75 -5.85 22.75
C ASP A 136 -2.34 -6.27 22.33
N ASP A 137 -1.55 -6.56 23.35
CA ASP A 137 -0.14 -6.94 23.38
C ASP A 137 0.90 -5.82 23.19
N GLY A 138 1.30 -5.30 24.35
CA GLY A 138 2.39 -4.37 24.54
C GLY A 138 3.78 -4.93 24.24
N ASP A 139 4.63 -4.01 23.82
CA ASP A 139 6.05 -3.99 24.17
C ASP A 139 6.28 -2.60 24.77
N GLU A 140 6.11 -2.51 26.08
CA GLU A 140 6.78 -1.49 26.87
C GLU A 140 8.25 -1.91 26.98
N ASP A 141 9.09 -1.51 26.02
CA ASP A 141 10.52 -1.45 26.28
C ASP A 141 10.79 -0.25 27.20
N GLN A 142 10.52 -0.46 28.49
CA GLN A 142 11.05 0.36 29.58
C GLN A 142 12.53 0.03 29.75
N ASP A 143 13.41 0.74 29.04
CA ASP A 143 14.81 0.83 29.44
C ASP A 143 14.99 2.05 30.35
N GLU A 144 14.61 1.91 31.63
CA GLU A 144 15.05 2.81 32.69
C GLU A 144 15.98 2.11 33.70
N GLN A 145 17.21 2.64 33.72
CA GLN A 145 18.10 2.83 34.89
C GLN A 145 18.94 1.65 35.39
N GLY A 146 20.21 1.65 34.94
CA GLY A 146 21.36 1.27 35.76
C GLY A 146 22.08 2.52 36.26
N SER A 147 21.70 3.01 37.44
CA SER A 147 22.47 3.99 38.21
C SER A 147 23.70 3.31 38.81
N GLY A 148 24.86 3.95 38.68
CA GLY A 148 26.10 3.57 39.35
C GLY A 148 26.91 4.81 39.71
N GLN A 149 26.69 5.34 40.90
CA GLN A 149 27.58 6.31 41.57
C GLN A 149 28.69 5.56 42.35
N GLY A 150 29.86 6.18 42.48
CA GLY A 150 30.93 5.85 43.44
C GLY A 150 32.29 5.64 42.75
N SER A 151 33.15 6.66 42.65
CA SER A 151 34.13 7.14 43.66
C SER A 151 35.48 6.41 43.60
N GLU A 152 36.49 7.05 43.01
CA GLU A 152 37.79 7.42 43.63
C GLU A 152 38.55 8.38 42.69
#